data_AF-A0A2N5U5W9-F1
#
_entry.id   AF-A0A2N5U5W9-F1
#
_cell.length_a   1.000
_cell.length_b   1.000
_cell.length_c   1.000
_cell.angle_alpha   90.00
_cell.angle_beta   90.00
_cell.angle_gamma   90.00
#
_symmetry.space_group_name_H-M   'P 1'
#
loop_
_entity.id
_entity.type
_entity.pdbx_description
1 polymer ?
#
loop_
_entity_poly.entity_id
_entity_poly.type
_entity_poly.pdbx_seq_one_letter_code
_entity_poly.pdbx_strand_id
1 'polypeptide(L)'
;MLAKYCDLIKTWRITQHDLDSSQIDLLADVRTRLERRGMSAQIFFLLSVAVEENSEVKMTALMRALGTTPPSKRAARGIYFLLEVTRAEFEAQDALAHVSRLQDNQKLLSRRLQEQIRFEQVCAEQRAHHASIMDEISDDFEDLNTAISDANLRRREQEENTRTISELSLK
;
A
#
# COMPACT_ATOMS: atom_id res chain seq x y z
N MET A 1 -17.06 2.70 -13.80
CA MET A 1 -15.88 3.26 -13.10
C MET A 1 -14.60 2.49 -13.41
N LEU A 2 -14.62 1.14 -13.39
CA LEU A 2 -13.47 0.28 -13.73
C LEU A 2 -12.91 0.45 -15.16
N ALA A 3 -13.76 0.60 -16.18
CA ALA A 3 -13.31 0.75 -17.57
C ALA A 3 -12.39 1.98 -17.79
N LYS A 4 -12.72 3.12 -17.16
CA LYS A 4 -11.88 4.33 -17.22
C LYS A 4 -10.51 4.15 -16.58
N TYR A 5 -10.40 3.30 -15.55
CA TYR A 5 -9.13 3.00 -14.90
C TYR A 5 -8.25 2.07 -15.74
N CYS A 6 -8.85 1.07 -16.40
CA CYS A 6 -8.12 0.18 -17.30
C CYS A 6 -7.58 0.92 -18.53
N ASP A 7 -8.34 1.88 -19.07
CA ASP A 7 -7.87 2.72 -20.17
C ASP A 7 -6.71 3.62 -19.73
N LEU A 8 -6.79 4.22 -18.54
CA LEU A 8 -5.69 5.02 -17.98
C LEU A 8 -4.39 4.21 -17.86
N ILE A 9 -4.47 2.96 -17.37
CA ILE A 9 -3.32 2.06 -17.22
C ILE A 9 -2.72 1.68 -18.58
N LYS A 10 -3.55 1.46 -19.60
CA LYS A 10 -3.07 1.16 -20.96
C LYS A 10 -2.37 2.38 -21.58
N THR A 11 -2.95 3.56 -21.47
CA THR A 11 -2.33 4.80 -21.95
C THR A 11 -0.99 5.02 -21.25
N TRP A 12 -0.94 4.84 -19.93
CA TRP A 12 0.28 5.01 -19.14
C TRP A 12 1.39 4.02 -19.52
N ARG A 13 1.03 2.75 -19.80
CA ARG A 13 1.98 1.71 -20.23
C ARG A 13 2.55 1.97 -21.63
N ILE A 14 1.75 2.55 -22.53
CA ILE A 14 2.20 3.01 -23.85
C ILE A 14 3.15 4.20 -23.69
N THR A 15 2.81 5.18 -22.84
CA THR A 15 3.69 6.34 -22.57
C THR A 15 5.03 5.91 -21.96
N GLN A 16 5.03 4.87 -21.11
CA GLN A 16 6.25 4.33 -20.50
C GLN A 16 7.14 3.63 -21.53
N HIS A 17 6.54 2.83 -22.43
CA HIS A 17 7.25 2.18 -23.54
C HIS A 17 7.81 3.22 -24.54
N ASP A 18 7.04 4.26 -24.84
CA ASP A 18 7.49 5.36 -25.71
C ASP A 18 8.63 6.15 -25.05
N LEU A 19 8.59 6.38 -23.73
CA LEU A 19 9.70 6.99 -22.98
C LEU A 19 10.97 6.14 -23.05
N ASP A 20 10.87 4.84 -22.77
CA ASP A 20 12.02 3.92 -22.79
C ASP A 20 12.62 3.80 -24.19
N SER A 21 11.78 3.78 -25.24
CA SER A 21 12.24 3.78 -26.63
C SER A 21 12.89 5.11 -27.04
N SER A 22 12.38 6.24 -26.52
CA SER A 22 12.91 7.57 -26.81
C SER A 22 14.24 7.87 -26.10
N GLN A 23 14.47 7.28 -24.91
CA GLN A 23 15.75 7.40 -24.18
C GLN A 23 16.91 6.76 -24.95
N ILE A 24 16.68 5.61 -25.58
CA ILE A 24 17.69 4.92 -26.39
C ILE A 24 18.07 5.76 -27.62
N ASP A 25 17.08 6.40 -28.26
CA ASP A 25 17.30 7.28 -29.41
C ASP A 25 17.96 8.61 -29.02
N LEU A 26 17.64 9.16 -27.85
CA LEU A 26 18.27 10.36 -27.30
C LEU A 26 19.75 10.14 -26.98
N LEU A 27 20.10 9.01 -26.36
CA LEU A 27 21.50 8.68 -26.04
C LEU A 27 22.33 8.51 -27.32
N ALA A 28 21.79 7.86 -28.34
CA ALA A 28 22.44 7.69 -29.64
C ALA A 28 22.61 9.03 -30.38
N ASP A 29 21.58 9.88 -30.41
CA ASP A 29 21.64 11.19 -31.07
C ASP A 29 22.55 12.17 -30.31
N VAL A 30 22.55 12.13 -28.98
CA VAL A 30 23.48 12.89 -28.12
C VAL A 30 24.93 12.48 -28.40
N ARG A 31 25.23 11.18 -28.42
CA ARG A 31 26.57 10.66 -28.74
C ARG A 31 27.04 11.10 -30.13
N THR A 32 26.17 11.02 -31.13
CA THR A 32 26.47 11.39 -32.52
C THR A 32 26.69 12.91 -32.69
N ARG A 33 25.94 13.73 -31.94
CA ARG A 33 26.11 15.19 -31.93
C ARG A 33 27.35 15.64 -31.17
N LEU A 34 27.83 14.83 -30.22
CA LEU A 34 29.01 15.11 -29.41
C LEU A 34 30.32 14.88 -30.16
N GLU A 35 30.44 13.75 -30.86
CA GLU A 35 31.56 13.44 -31.74
C GLU A 35 31.73 14.50 -32.84
N ARG A 36 30.63 15.00 -33.39
CA ARG A 36 30.61 16.06 -34.43
C ARG A 36 31.03 17.45 -33.94
N ARG A 37 31.07 17.72 -32.63
CA ARG A 37 31.33 19.07 -32.06
C ARG A 37 32.74 19.26 -31.51
N GLY A 38 33.62 18.26 -31.65
CA GLY A 38 35.02 18.36 -31.21
C GLY A 38 35.17 18.37 -29.68
N MET A 39 34.28 17.67 -28.97
CA MET A 39 34.37 17.50 -27.52
C MET A 39 35.51 16.53 -27.16
N SER A 40 36.24 16.80 -26.07
CA SER A 40 37.28 15.88 -25.61
C SER A 40 36.64 14.57 -25.13
N ALA A 41 37.28 13.44 -25.44
CA ALA A 41 36.80 12.13 -25.02
C ALA A 41 36.62 12.04 -23.49
N GLN A 42 37.45 12.73 -22.71
CA GLN A 42 37.31 12.81 -21.25
C GLN A 42 36.02 13.46 -20.78
N ILE A 43 35.58 14.55 -21.42
CA ILE A 43 34.31 15.21 -21.05
C ILE A 43 33.13 14.35 -21.46
N PHE A 44 33.21 13.70 -22.62
CA PHE A 44 32.20 12.74 -23.07
C PHE A 44 32.05 11.56 -22.10
N PHE A 45 33.15 10.92 -21.70
CA PHE A 45 33.13 9.85 -20.72
C PHE A 45 32.61 10.31 -19.36
N LEU A 46 33.02 11.49 -18.89
CA LEU A 46 32.56 12.04 -17.61
C LEU A 46 31.03 12.20 -17.58
N LEU A 47 30.45 12.70 -18.68
CA LEU A 47 29.00 12.88 -18.80
C LEU A 47 28.27 11.55 -19.00
N SER A 48 28.85 10.63 -19.79
CA SER A 48 28.23 9.33 -20.07
C SER A 48 28.18 8.45 -18.83
N VAL A 49 29.28 8.39 -18.07
CA VAL A 49 29.36 7.67 -16.79
C VAL A 49 28.38 8.27 -15.78
N ALA A 50 28.25 9.59 -15.74
CA ALA A 50 27.31 10.22 -14.82
C ALA A 50 25.84 9.92 -15.15
N VAL A 51 25.49 9.77 -16.43
CA VAL A 51 24.18 9.28 -16.85
C VAL A 51 24.00 7.82 -16.45
N GLU A 52 24.97 6.95 -16.73
CA GLU A 52 24.90 5.52 -16.38
C GLU A 52 24.82 5.29 -14.85
N GLU A 53 25.53 6.11 -14.08
CA GLU A 53 25.59 6.03 -12.62
C GLU A 53 24.50 6.86 -11.92
N ASN A 54 23.61 7.53 -12.68
CA ASN A 54 22.61 8.47 -12.14
C ASN A 54 23.21 9.45 -11.12
N SER A 55 24.26 10.14 -11.51
CA SER A 55 24.96 11.07 -10.64
C SER A 55 25.09 12.46 -11.28
N GLU A 56 25.06 13.50 -10.45
CA GLU A 56 25.31 14.86 -10.90
C GLU A 56 26.79 15.05 -11.24
N VAL A 57 27.09 15.52 -12.46
CA VAL A 57 28.45 15.93 -12.81
C VAL A 57 28.79 17.25 -12.12
N LYS A 58 29.67 17.18 -11.13
CA LYS A 58 30.20 18.37 -10.47
C LYS A 58 31.00 19.23 -11.44
N MET A 59 30.76 20.55 -11.41
CA MET A 59 31.49 21.54 -12.20
C MET A 59 33.01 21.41 -12.04
N THR A 60 33.50 21.01 -10.87
CA THR A 60 34.92 20.78 -10.58
C THR A 60 35.54 19.65 -11.39
N ALA A 61 34.80 18.56 -11.64
CA ALA A 61 35.25 17.44 -12.46
C ALA A 61 35.31 17.84 -13.94
N LEU A 62 34.37 18.67 -14.38
CA LEU A 62 34.31 19.22 -15.72
C LEU A 62 35.45 20.21 -16.00
N MET A 63 35.72 21.11 -15.04
CA MET A 63 36.86 22.04 -15.10
C MET A 63 38.20 21.30 -15.16
N ARG A 64 38.34 20.19 -14.41
CA ARG A 64 39.53 19.33 -14.47
C ARG A 64 39.70 18.67 -15.84
N ALA A 65 38.61 18.22 -16.45
CA ALA A 65 38.61 17.60 -17.79
C ALA A 65 38.88 18.61 -18.93
N LEU A 66 38.54 19.89 -18.72
CA LEU A 66 38.84 20.99 -19.65
C LEU A 66 40.30 21.49 -19.54
N GLY A 67 40.94 21.32 -18.38
CA GLY A 67 42.30 21.78 -18.13
C GLY A 67 42.40 23.32 -18.13
N THR A 68 43.49 23.87 -18.69
CA THR A 68 43.74 25.32 -18.76
C THR A 68 43.20 25.97 -20.03
N THR A 69 42.68 25.19 -20.98
CA THR A 69 42.23 25.68 -22.28
C THR A 69 40.72 25.93 -22.26
N PRO A 70 40.24 27.17 -22.41
CA PRO A 70 38.81 27.44 -22.39
C PRO A 70 38.13 26.76 -23.59
N PRO A 71 36.97 26.11 -23.39
CA PRO A 71 36.25 25.47 -24.48
C PRO A 71 35.77 26.51 -25.49
N SER A 72 35.74 26.12 -26.76
CA SER A 72 35.13 26.96 -27.80
C SER A 72 33.67 27.27 -27.44
N LYS A 73 33.14 28.42 -27.87
CA LYS A 73 31.75 28.84 -27.59
C LYS A 73 30.72 27.76 -27.95
N ARG A 74 30.99 26.97 -29.00
CA ARG A 74 30.13 25.85 -29.43
C ARG A 74 30.24 24.64 -28.50
N ALA A 75 31.44 24.32 -28.04
CA ALA A 75 31.68 23.25 -27.08
C ALA A 75 31.09 23.58 -25.71
N ALA A 76 31.27 24.81 -25.21
CA ALA A 76 30.70 25.27 -23.94
C ALA A 76 29.16 25.14 -23.90
N ARG A 77 28.47 25.49 -25.00
CA ARG A 77 27.02 25.28 -25.13
C ARG A 77 26.64 23.80 -25.13
N GLY A 78 27.44 22.95 -25.76
CA GLY A 78 27.22 21.50 -25.74
C GLY A 78 27.36 20.93 -24.34
N ILE A 79 28.41 21.31 -23.62
CA ILE A 79 28.66 20.91 -22.24
C ILE A 79 27.52 21.36 -21.32
N TYR A 80 27.12 22.63 -21.41
CA TYR A 80 26.03 23.18 -20.61
C TYR A 80 24.72 22.41 -20.84
N PHE A 81 24.36 22.16 -22.10
CA PHE A 81 23.14 21.42 -22.43
C PHE A 81 23.15 20.01 -21.84
N LEU A 82 24.29 19.33 -21.86
CA LEU A 82 24.39 17.97 -21.33
C LEU A 82 24.34 17.94 -19.81
N LEU A 83 24.95 18.91 -19.14
CA LEU A 83 24.83 19.08 -17.69
C LEU A 83 23.36 19.23 -17.28
N GLU A 84 22.63 20.14 -17.94
CA GLU A 84 21.20 20.34 -17.67
C GLU A 84 20.37 19.08 -17.94
N VAL A 85 20.67 18.33 -19.00
CA VAL A 85 20.00 17.05 -19.28
C VAL A 85 20.27 16.02 -18.17
N THR A 86 21.53 15.81 -17.78
CA THR A 86 21.88 14.87 -16.71
C THR A 86 21.21 15.24 -15.38
N ARG A 87 21.12 16.53 -15.09
CA ARG A 87 20.45 17.04 -13.89
C ARG A 87 18.94 16.78 -13.95
N ALA A 88 18.30 17.09 -15.07
CA ALA A 88 16.87 16.87 -15.24
C ALA A 88 16.49 15.37 -15.14
N GLU A 89 17.32 14.49 -15.70
CA GLU A 89 17.14 13.03 -15.59
C GLU A 89 17.25 12.55 -14.14
N PHE A 90 18.26 13.04 -13.40
CA PHE A 90 18.43 12.73 -11.97
C PHE A 90 17.23 13.20 -11.13
N GLU A 91 16.80 14.45 -11.31
CA GLU A 91 15.64 15.02 -10.59
C GLU A 91 14.34 14.25 -10.91
N ALA A 92 14.14 13.83 -12.17
CA ALA A 92 12.97 13.05 -12.58
C ALA A 92 12.94 11.66 -11.91
N GLN A 93 14.09 11.00 -11.78
CA GLN A 93 14.17 9.69 -11.13
C GLN A 93 13.96 9.77 -9.62
N ASP A 94 14.49 10.80 -8.95
CA ASP A 94 14.23 11.00 -7.51
C ASP A 94 12.73 11.26 -7.26
N ALA A 95 12.10 12.05 -8.13
CA ALA A 95 10.65 12.25 -8.11
C ALA A 95 9.87 10.93 -8.31
N LEU A 96 10.29 10.09 -9.26
CA LEU A 96 9.70 8.77 -9.48
C LEU A 96 9.87 7.85 -8.26
N ALA A 97 11.05 7.83 -7.64
CA ALA A 97 11.31 7.06 -6.43
C ALA A 97 10.44 7.54 -5.26
N HIS A 98 10.25 8.87 -5.13
CA HIS A 98 9.35 9.44 -4.14
C HIS A 98 7.89 9.01 -4.36
N VAL A 99 7.40 9.08 -5.60
CA VAL A 99 6.06 8.63 -5.96
C VAL A 99 5.88 7.13 -5.68
N SER A 100 6.87 6.30 -6.00
CA SER A 100 6.82 4.86 -5.70
C SER A 100 6.68 4.59 -4.20
N ARG A 101 7.44 5.31 -3.36
CA ARG A 101 7.33 5.20 -1.89
C ARG A 101 5.95 5.61 -1.39
N LEU A 102 5.37 6.68 -1.94
CA LEU A 102 4.01 7.11 -1.60
C LEU A 102 2.97 6.05 -1.97
N GLN A 103 3.10 5.42 -3.14
CA GLN A 103 2.21 4.34 -3.57
C GLN A 103 2.28 3.12 -2.64
N ASP A 104 3.49 2.73 -2.21
CA ASP A 104 3.65 1.61 -1.29
C ASP A 104 3.09 1.91 0.10
N ASN A 105 3.28 3.13 0.60
CA ASN A 105 2.64 3.57 1.84
C ASN A 105 1.11 3.55 1.73
N GLN A 106 0.55 3.97 0.59
CA GLN A 106 -0.90 3.93 0.36
C GLN A 106 -1.42 2.48 0.35
N LYS A 107 -0.70 1.54 -0.27
CA LYS A 107 -1.06 0.11 -0.23
C LYS A 107 -1.06 -0.44 1.20
N LEU A 108 -0.07 -0.08 2.01
CA LEU A 108 0.02 -0.50 3.41
C LEU A 108 -1.17 0.05 4.23
N LEU A 109 -1.49 1.33 4.08
CA LEU A 109 -2.64 1.94 4.74
C LEU A 109 -3.95 1.27 4.32
N SER A 110 -4.13 1.00 3.03
CA SER A 110 -5.32 0.32 2.52
C SER A 110 -5.46 -1.09 3.11
N ARG A 111 -4.37 -1.85 3.21
CA ARG A 111 -4.38 -3.19 3.83
C ARG A 111 -4.74 -3.11 5.31
N ARG A 112 -4.15 -2.16 6.04
CA ARG A 112 -4.45 -1.95 7.47
C ARG A 112 -5.93 -1.64 7.68
N LEU A 113 -6.52 -0.78 6.86
CA LEU A 113 -7.93 -0.42 6.97
C LEU A 113 -8.85 -1.62 6.68
N GLN A 114 -8.51 -2.44 5.68
CA GLN A 114 -9.26 -3.66 5.36
C GLN A 114 -9.24 -4.65 6.52
N GLU A 115 -8.08 -4.90 7.13
CA GLU A 115 -7.98 -5.81 8.28
C GLU A 115 -8.73 -5.26 9.50
N GLN A 116 -8.71 -3.93 9.70
CA GLN A 116 -9.50 -3.33 10.78
C GLN A 116 -11.01 -3.53 10.56
N ILE A 117 -11.52 -3.29 9.35
CA ILE A 117 -12.93 -3.53 9.02
C ILE A 117 -13.28 -5.01 9.25
N ARG A 118 -12.41 -5.92 8.81
CA ARG A 118 -12.62 -7.37 9.01
C ARG A 118 -12.66 -7.73 10.48
N PHE A 119 -11.76 -7.19 11.29
CA PHE A 119 -11.75 -7.40 12.74
C PHE A 119 -13.03 -6.88 13.39
N GLU A 120 -13.47 -5.67 13.03
CA GLU A 120 -14.71 -5.09 13.55
C GLU A 120 -15.94 -5.93 13.20
N GLN A 121 -16.01 -6.48 11.99
CA GLN A 121 -17.07 -7.41 11.57
C GLN A 121 -17.08 -8.68 12.42
N VAL A 122 -15.92 -9.32 12.60
CA VAL A 122 -15.80 -10.53 13.43
C VAL A 122 -16.23 -10.24 14.87
N CYS A 123 -15.82 -9.10 15.43
CA CYS A 123 -16.26 -8.69 16.77
C CYS A 123 -17.77 -8.46 16.86
N ALA A 124 -18.39 -7.86 15.83
CA ALA A 124 -19.82 -7.65 15.80
C ALA A 124 -20.59 -8.98 15.73
N GLU A 125 -20.15 -9.90 14.88
CA GLU A 125 -20.71 -11.26 14.78
C GLU A 125 -20.59 -12.02 16.09
N GLN A 126 -19.42 -11.97 16.74
CA GLN A 126 -19.21 -12.60 18.05
C GLN A 126 -20.12 -12.01 19.13
N ARG A 127 -20.32 -10.69 19.16
CA ARG A 127 -21.25 -10.05 20.11
C ARG A 127 -22.69 -10.48 19.87
N ALA A 128 -23.11 -10.54 18.61
CA ALA A 128 -24.46 -10.99 18.26
C ALA A 128 -24.67 -12.47 18.67
N HIS A 129 -23.68 -13.32 18.41
CA HIS A 129 -23.72 -14.72 18.82
C HIS A 129 -23.77 -14.87 20.34
N HIS A 130 -22.95 -14.12 21.07
CA HIS A 130 -22.97 -14.11 22.52
C HIS A 130 -24.31 -13.62 23.09
N ALA A 131 -24.91 -12.59 22.49
CA ALA A 131 -26.24 -12.13 22.90
C ALA A 131 -27.30 -13.23 22.72
N SER A 132 -27.30 -13.90 21.56
CA SER A 132 -28.20 -15.04 21.31
C SER A 132 -28.05 -16.15 22.35
N ILE A 133 -26.81 -16.53 22.68
CA ILE A 133 -26.55 -17.56 23.71
C ILE A 133 -27.04 -17.10 25.08
N MET A 134 -26.86 -15.83 25.42
CA MET A 134 -27.33 -15.29 26.69
C MET A 134 -28.85 -15.30 26.80
N ASP A 135 -29.56 -15.00 25.70
CA ASP A 135 -31.01 -15.09 25.64
C ASP A 135 -31.46 -16.55 25.78
N GLU A 136 -30.84 -17.49 25.06
CA GLU A 136 -31.12 -18.94 25.20
C GLU A 136 -30.90 -19.45 26.63
N ILE A 137 -29.80 -19.06 27.27
CA ILE A 137 -29.53 -19.41 28.67
C ILE A 137 -30.59 -18.83 29.60
N SER A 138 -31.05 -17.60 29.34
CA SER A 138 -32.08 -16.96 30.15
C SER A 138 -33.42 -17.70 30.04
N ASP A 139 -33.81 -18.08 28.82
CA ASP A 139 -35.02 -18.86 28.57
C ASP A 139 -34.93 -20.23 29.27
N ASP A 140 -33.78 -20.93 29.16
CA ASP A 140 -33.54 -22.20 29.86
C ASP A 140 -33.67 -22.06 31.39
N PHE A 141 -33.20 -20.95 31.97
CA PHE A 141 -33.36 -20.67 33.40
C PHE A 141 -34.82 -20.43 33.80
N GLU A 142 -35.60 -19.76 32.95
CA GLU A 142 -37.01 -19.50 33.20
C GLU A 142 -37.83 -20.81 33.14
N ASP A 143 -37.55 -21.66 32.16
CA ASP A 143 -38.13 -23.00 32.03
C ASP A 143 -37.78 -23.88 33.24
N LEU A 144 -36.52 -23.86 33.68
CA LEU A 144 -36.08 -24.61 34.85
C LEU A 144 -36.79 -24.13 36.13
N ASN A 145 -36.93 -22.81 36.31
CA ASN A 145 -37.64 -22.24 37.45
C ASN A 145 -39.12 -22.63 37.45
N THR A 146 -39.76 -22.63 36.29
CA THR A 146 -41.15 -23.07 36.12
C THR A 146 -41.29 -24.54 36.51
N ALA A 147 -40.40 -25.40 36.00
CA ALA A 147 -40.39 -26.83 36.32
C ALA A 147 -40.17 -27.10 37.83
N ILE A 148 -39.28 -26.33 38.48
CA ILE A 148 -39.05 -26.42 39.93
C ILE A 148 -40.29 -26.00 40.71
N SER A 149 -40.96 -24.92 40.30
CA SER A 149 -42.20 -24.45 40.93
C SER A 149 -43.30 -25.51 40.86
N ASP A 150 -43.51 -26.10 39.67
CA ASP A 150 -44.50 -27.16 39.44
C ASP A 150 -44.19 -28.42 40.26
N ALA A 151 -42.92 -28.82 40.32
CA ALA A 151 -42.49 -29.97 41.12
C ALA A 151 -42.75 -29.73 42.62
N ASN A 152 -42.49 -28.51 43.11
CA ASN A 152 -42.76 -28.13 44.49
C ASN A 152 -44.26 -28.10 44.81
N LEU A 153 -45.10 -27.64 43.88
CA LEU A 153 -46.55 -27.65 44.03
C LEU A 153 -47.06 -29.09 44.17
N ARG A 154 -46.69 -29.97 43.24
CA ARG A 154 -47.05 -31.41 43.28
C ARG A 154 -46.59 -32.08 44.58
N ARG A 155 -45.40 -31.74 45.07
CA ARG A 155 -44.89 -32.25 46.34
C ARG A 155 -45.77 -31.81 47.52
N ARG A 156 -46.18 -30.54 47.57
CA ARG A 156 -47.08 -30.05 48.62
C ARG A 156 -48.44 -30.74 48.58
N GLU A 157 -49.02 -30.90 47.40
CA GLU A 157 -50.28 -31.64 47.22
C GLU A 157 -50.17 -33.09 47.70
N GLN A 158 -49.04 -33.75 47.41
CA GLN A 158 -48.77 -35.11 47.88
C GLN A 158 -48.61 -35.19 49.41
N GLU A 159 -47.91 -34.24 50.01
CA GLU A 159 -47.77 -34.12 51.47
C GLU A 159 -49.13 -33.85 52.16
N GLU A 160 -50.02 -33.06 51.55
CA GLU A 160 -51.36 -32.79 52.07
C GLU A 160 -52.29 -34.02 51.94
N ASN A 161 -52.26 -34.69 50.79
CA ASN A 161 -53.02 -35.92 50.57
C ASN A 161 -52.61 -37.03 51.56
N THR A 162 -51.30 -37.21 51.77
CA THR A 162 -50.80 -38.23 52.72
C THR A 162 -51.18 -37.92 54.18
N ARG A 163 -51.19 -36.65 54.58
CA ARG A 163 -51.73 -36.22 55.89
C ARG A 163 -53.22 -36.54 56.01
N THR A 164 -54.01 -36.17 55.00
CA THR A 164 -55.46 -36.42 54.98
C THR A 164 -55.79 -37.91 55.10
N ILE A 165 -55.08 -38.77 54.36
CA ILE A 165 -55.24 -40.22 54.43
C ILE A 165 -54.89 -40.75 55.83
N SER A 166 -53.83 -40.22 56.44
CA SER A 166 -53.40 -40.61 57.79
C SER A 166 -54.43 -40.22 58.85
N GLU A 167 -55.02 -39.03 58.75
CA GLU A 167 -56.09 -38.56 59.64
C GLU A 167 -57.38 -39.37 59.50
N LEU A 168 -57.73 -39.79 58.28
CA LEU A 168 -58.89 -40.66 58.03
C LEU A 168 -58.68 -42.10 58.51
N SER A 169 -57.43 -42.58 58.56
CA SER A 169 -57.10 -43.94 59.01
C SER A 169 -56.99 -44.09 60.53
N LEU A 170 -56.99 -42.97 61.27
CA LEU A 170 -56.93 -42.90 62.74
C LEU A 170 -58.31 -42.75 63.42
N LYS A 171 -59.39 -42.68 62.64
CA LYS A 171 -60.79 -42.76 63.11
C LYS A 171 -61.35 -44.16 62.94
#